data_AF-A0A7S0FP50-F1
#
_entry.id   AF-A0A7S0FP50-F1
#
_cell.length_a   1.000
_cell.length_b   1.000
_cell.length_c   1.000
_cell.angle_alpha   90.00
_cell.angle_beta   90.00
_cell.angle_gamma   90.00
#
_symmetry.space_group_name_H-M   'P 1'
#
loop_
_entity.id
_entity.type
_entity.pdbx_description
1 polymer ?
#
loop_
_entity_poly.entity_id
_entity_poly.type
_entity_poly.pdbx_seq_one_letter_code
_entity_poly.pdbx_strand_id
1 'polypeptide(L)'
;VDTYAGTKGNQYDLMFIAKGGGSANKTFLYQQTKALLNTGSLESFLKEKIKTIGTSACPPYHLAIVIGGLSAELTLKTVKLASTKYLDDLPTTGDASGRAFRDLAWED
;
A
#
# COMPACT_ATOMS: atom_id res chain seq x y z
N VAL A 1 -3.05 -19.04 -3.07
CA VAL A 1 -1.74 -19.09 -3.75
C VAL A 1 -1.91 -18.32 -5.02
N ASP A 2 -1.16 -17.24 -5.20
CA ASP A 2 -1.21 -16.42 -6.41
C ASP A 2 0.04 -16.68 -7.24
N THR A 3 -0.15 -17.09 -8.48
CA THR A 3 0.94 -17.33 -9.43
C THR A 3 0.84 -16.33 -10.58
N TYR A 4 1.97 -15.73 -10.93
CA TYR A 4 2.05 -14.73 -11.99
C TYR A 4 3.02 -15.21 -13.07
N ALA A 5 2.66 -14.94 -14.32
CA ALA A 5 3.54 -15.09 -15.48
C ALA A 5 3.86 -13.71 -16.04
N GLY A 6 5.07 -13.49 -16.57
CA GLY A 6 5.45 -12.23 -17.21
C GLY A 6 6.85 -11.73 -16.87
N THR A 7 7.52 -12.30 -15.87
CA THR A 7 8.96 -12.12 -15.66
C THR A 7 9.74 -12.91 -16.73
N LYS A 8 10.65 -12.24 -17.42
CA LYS A 8 11.53 -12.87 -18.40
C LYS A 8 12.62 -13.67 -17.68
N GLY A 9 12.99 -14.84 -18.21
CA GLY A 9 14.09 -15.66 -17.70
C GLY A 9 13.66 -17.05 -17.23
N ASN A 10 14.61 -17.79 -16.63
CA ASN A 10 14.43 -19.17 -16.14
C ASN A 10 14.56 -19.22 -14.61
N GLN A 11 13.87 -18.33 -13.91
CA GLN A 11 13.87 -18.25 -12.45
C GLN A 11 12.44 -18.25 -11.93
N TYR A 12 12.26 -18.72 -10.69
CA TYR A 12 10.96 -18.72 -10.02
C TYR A 12 11.07 -18.04 -8.66
N ASP A 13 10.72 -16.76 -8.63
CA ASP A 13 10.74 -15.93 -7.44
C ASP A 13 9.47 -16.14 -6.62
N LEU A 14 9.65 -16.39 -5.33
CA LEU A 14 8.56 -16.72 -4.41
C LEU A 14 8.57 -15.76 -3.23
N MET A 15 7.37 -15.32 -2.85
CA MET A 15 7.15 -14.55 -1.63
C MET A 15 6.14 -15.30 -0.76
N PHE A 16 6.57 -15.71 0.43
CA PHE A 16 5.72 -16.37 1.41
C PHE A 16 5.35 -15.39 2.52
N ILE A 17 4.06 -15.30 2.85
CA ILE A 17 3.55 -14.38 3.88
C ILE A 17 2.69 -15.17 4.86
N ALA A 18 3.18 -15.34 6.09
CA ALA A 18 2.37 -15.80 7.21
C ALA A 18 1.65 -14.59 7.84
N LYS A 19 0.49 -14.20 7.31
CA LYS A 19 -0.22 -13.00 7.77
C LYS A 19 -1.17 -13.33 8.93
N GLY A 20 -0.89 -12.77 10.10
CA GLY A 20 -1.77 -12.92 11.27
C GLY A 20 -3.13 -12.22 11.06
N GLY A 21 -4.21 -12.88 11.49
CA GLY A 21 -5.59 -12.42 11.29
C GLY A 21 -5.88 -11.01 11.83
N GLY A 22 -5.31 -10.65 12.98
CA GLY A 22 -5.44 -9.30 13.56
C GLY A 22 -4.95 -8.21 12.60
N SER A 23 -3.78 -8.40 12.00
CA SER A 23 -3.23 -7.48 11.00
C SER A 23 -3.92 -7.56 9.65
N ALA A 24 -4.46 -8.74 9.28
CA ALA A 24 -5.24 -8.90 8.06
C ALA A 24 -6.54 -8.07 8.13
N ASN A 25 -7.22 -8.07 9.29
CA ASN A 25 -8.43 -7.31 9.57
C ASN A 25 -8.22 -5.78 9.63
N LYS A 26 -6.96 -5.32 9.64
CA LYS A 26 -6.59 -3.90 9.56
C LYS A 26 -6.12 -3.49 8.18
N THR A 27 -6.65 -4.15 7.15
CA THR A 27 -6.54 -3.71 5.76
C THR A 27 -7.87 -3.03 5.40
N PHE A 28 -7.83 -1.75 5.07
CA PHE A 28 -9.02 -0.96 4.78
C PHE A 28 -8.99 -0.45 3.33
N LEU A 29 -10.16 -0.36 2.71
CA LEU A 29 -10.36 0.27 1.41
C LEU A 29 -11.28 1.48 1.59
N TYR A 30 -10.88 2.61 1.05
CA TYR A 30 -11.69 3.83 1.06
C TYR A 30 -11.87 4.31 -0.37
N GLN A 31 -13.12 4.35 -0.85
CA GLN A 31 -13.43 4.98 -2.13
C GLN A 31 -13.52 6.50 -1.93
N GLN A 32 -12.63 7.22 -2.58
CA GLN A 32 -12.46 8.67 -2.46
C GLN A 32 -12.45 9.30 -3.86
N THR A 33 -12.55 10.63 -3.91
CA THR A 33 -12.56 11.38 -5.18
C THR A 33 -11.34 12.29 -5.29
N LYS A 34 -11.18 12.91 -6.46
CA LYS A 34 -10.11 13.90 -6.71
C LYS A 34 -10.08 15.04 -5.67
N ALA A 35 -11.21 15.37 -5.05
CA ALA A 35 -11.28 16.42 -4.03
C ALA A 35 -10.36 16.15 -2.83
N LEU A 36 -10.04 14.89 -2.54
CA LEU A 36 -9.12 14.50 -1.47
C LEU A 36 -7.65 14.83 -1.80
N LEU A 37 -7.28 14.89 -3.08
CA LEU A 37 -5.88 14.95 -3.54
C LEU A 37 -5.31 16.39 -3.47
N ASN A 38 -5.33 16.96 -2.28
CA ASN A 38 -4.60 18.16 -1.91
C ASN A 38 -4.03 17.96 -0.49
N THR A 39 -2.96 18.67 -0.14
CA THR A 39 -2.21 18.44 1.10
C THR A 39 -3.11 18.52 2.34
N GLY A 40 -3.93 19.56 2.48
CA GLY A 40 -4.75 19.76 3.67
C GLY A 40 -5.84 18.70 3.86
N SER A 41 -6.55 18.35 2.78
CA SER A 41 -7.58 17.30 2.83
C SER A 41 -6.99 15.92 3.05
N LEU A 42 -5.90 15.59 2.35
CA LEU A 42 -5.24 14.28 2.46
C LEU A 42 -4.64 14.09 3.86
N GLU A 43 -3.93 15.08 4.40
CA GLU A 43 -3.36 15.01 5.75
C GLU A 43 -4.46 14.82 6.81
N SER A 44 -5.56 15.58 6.71
CA SER A 44 -6.70 15.46 7.62
C SER A 44 -7.33 14.06 7.56
N PHE A 45 -7.53 13.55 6.35
CA PHE A 45 -8.06 12.21 6.12
C PHE A 45 -7.14 11.12 6.68
N LEU A 46 -5.85 11.19 6.40
CA LEU A 46 -4.88 10.21 6.90
C LEU A 46 -4.83 10.22 8.43
N LYS A 47 -4.76 11.39 9.07
CA LYS A 47 -4.80 11.52 10.53
C LYS A 47 -6.06 10.90 11.13
N GLU A 48 -7.21 11.09 10.49
CA GLU A 48 -8.47 10.49 10.94
C GLU A 48 -8.43 8.96 10.80
N LYS A 49 -8.05 8.44 9.62
CA LYS A 49 -8.13 6.99 9.34
C LYS A 49 -7.05 6.19 10.05
N ILE A 50 -5.83 6.71 10.19
CA ILE A 50 -4.75 6.03 10.92
C ILE A 50 -5.16 5.76 12.38
N LYS A 51 -5.87 6.70 13.03
CA LYS A 51 -6.39 6.49 14.39
C LYS A 51 -7.35 5.30 14.50
N THR A 52 -8.11 5.00 13.44
CA THR A 52 -9.08 3.90 13.42
C THR A 52 -8.43 2.50 13.42
N ILE A 53 -7.14 2.41 13.08
CA ILE A 53 -6.38 1.15 13.20
C ILE A 53 -6.33 0.70 14.67
N GLY A 54 -6.18 1.67 15.59
CA GLY A 54 -6.07 1.45 17.03
C GLY A 54 -4.84 0.62 17.40
N THR A 55 -4.89 -0.09 18.53
CA THR A 55 -3.79 -0.94 19.05
C THR A 55 -4.04 -2.43 18.86
N SER A 56 -5.18 -2.78 18.25
CA SER A 56 -5.67 -4.16 18.12
C SER A 56 -4.91 -5.07 17.15
N ALA A 57 -3.89 -4.57 16.47
CA ALA A 57 -3.00 -5.37 15.61
C ALA A 57 -1.55 -5.44 16.13
N CYS A 58 -1.35 -5.21 17.43
CA CYS A 58 -0.06 -5.32 18.12
C CYS A 58 1.03 -4.37 17.54
N PRO A 59 0.94 -3.05 17.79
CA PRO A 59 1.97 -2.09 17.38
C PRO A 59 3.35 -2.40 18.03
N PRO A 60 4.49 -1.87 17.51
CA PRO A 60 4.60 -0.84 16.46
C PRO A 60 4.32 -1.38 15.05
N TYR A 61 3.69 -0.56 14.22
CA TYR A 61 3.22 -0.96 12.89
C TYR A 61 4.24 -0.64 11.79
N HIS A 62 4.33 -1.54 10.81
CA HIS A 62 4.74 -1.17 9.46
C HIS A 62 3.49 -0.69 8.71
N LEU A 63 3.22 0.61 8.79
CA LEU A 63 2.08 1.24 8.13
C LEU A 63 2.35 1.36 6.64
N ALA A 64 1.40 0.96 5.81
CA ALA A 64 1.45 1.18 4.37
C ALA A 64 0.16 1.86 3.92
N ILE A 65 0.30 2.86 3.05
CA ILE A 65 -0.79 3.63 2.45
C ILE A 65 -0.59 3.58 0.94
N VAL A 66 -1.66 3.30 0.20
CA VAL A 66 -1.66 3.35 -1.26
C VAL A 66 -2.72 4.33 -1.72
N ILE A 67 -2.32 5.33 -2.50
CA ILE A 67 -3.20 6.35 -3.06
C ILE A 67 -3.41 6.03 -4.55
N GLY A 68 -4.66 5.83 -4.94
CA GLY A 68 -5.03 5.43 -6.31
C GLY A 68 -4.97 3.92 -6.53
N GLY A 69 -4.80 3.54 -7.80
CA GLY A 69 -4.89 2.16 -8.29
C GLY A 69 -5.99 2.01 -9.34
N LEU A 70 -5.83 1.01 -10.22
CA LEU A 70 -6.75 0.76 -11.34
C LEU A 70 -8.03 0.03 -10.89
N SER A 71 -7.99 -0.66 -9.76
CA SER A 71 -9.14 -1.34 -9.15
C SER A 71 -8.93 -1.47 -7.64
N ALA A 72 -10.01 -1.74 -6.92
CA ALA A 72 -9.99 -1.99 -5.48
C ALA A 72 -9.04 -3.14 -5.10
N GLU A 73 -9.09 -4.23 -5.86
CA GLU A 73 -8.30 -5.44 -5.64
C GLU A 73 -6.81 -5.17 -5.87
N LEU A 74 -6.48 -4.40 -6.92
CA LEU A 74 -5.09 -4.01 -7.19
C LEU A 74 -4.53 -3.10 -6.08
N THR A 75 -5.32 -2.14 -5.60
CA THR A 75 -4.93 -1.29 -4.46
C THR A 75 -4.70 -2.13 -3.21
N LEU A 76 -5.61 -3.06 -2.89
CA LEU A 76 -5.48 -3.93 -1.73
C LEU A 76 -4.30 -4.91 -1.82
N LYS A 77 -4.00 -5.42 -3.02
CA LYS A 77 -2.79 -6.21 -3.27
C LYS A 77 -1.53 -5.35 -3.08
N THR A 78 -1.52 -4.14 -3.62
CA THR A 78 -0.37 -3.24 -3.56
C THR A 78 -0.07 -2.84 -2.11
N VAL A 79 -1.08 -2.47 -1.33
CA VAL A 79 -0.88 -2.10 0.09
C VAL A 79 -0.43 -3.31 0.92
N LYS A 80 -0.84 -4.54 0.55
CA LYS A 80 -0.32 -5.76 1.17
C LYS A 80 1.18 -5.88 0.95
N LEU A 81 1.63 -5.77 -0.30
CA LEU A 81 3.03 -5.87 -0.70
C LEU A 81 3.89 -4.75 -0.08
N ALA A 82 3.37 -3.52 -0.06
CA ALA A 82 4.00 -2.38 0.60
C ALA A 82 4.17 -2.63 2.11
N SER A 83 3.15 -3.18 2.80
CA SER A 83 3.24 -3.48 4.25
C SER A 83 4.28 -4.56 4.59
N THR A 84 4.78 -5.27 3.58
CA THR A 84 5.82 -6.31 3.70
C THR A 84 7.16 -5.87 3.12
N LYS A 85 7.32 -4.58 2.76
CA LYS A 85 8.53 -4.02 2.18
C LYS A 85 8.94 -4.57 0.82
N TYR A 86 8.02 -5.27 0.13
CA TYR A 86 8.29 -5.83 -1.20
C TYR A 86 8.47 -4.73 -2.27
N LEU A 87 8.00 -3.52 -1.97
CA LEU A 87 8.00 -2.38 -2.89
C LEU A 87 8.98 -1.27 -2.46
N ASP A 88 9.91 -1.55 -1.55
CA ASP A 88 10.85 -0.55 -1.02
C ASP A 88 11.77 0.04 -2.10
N ASP A 89 12.04 -0.73 -3.16
CA ASP A 89 12.91 -0.37 -4.29
C ASP A 89 12.18 0.32 -5.46
N LEU A 90 10.91 0.70 -5.28
CA LEU A 90 10.20 1.50 -6.30
C LEU A 90 10.92 2.85 -6.52
N PRO A 91 10.79 3.44 -7.72
CA PRO A 91 11.21 4.83 -7.95
C PRO A 91 10.58 5.76 -6.93
N THR A 92 11.24 6.86 -6.56
CA THR A 92 10.74 7.82 -5.56
C THR A 92 10.04 9.04 -6.17
N THR A 93 9.83 9.01 -7.48
CA THR A 93 9.16 10.07 -8.26
C THR A 93 8.28 9.45 -9.34
N GLY A 94 7.15 10.08 -9.63
CA GLY A 94 6.31 9.73 -10.78
C GLY A 94 6.91 10.17 -12.11
N ASP A 95 6.31 9.72 -13.21
CA ASP A 95 6.60 10.21 -14.56
C ASP A 95 5.33 10.19 -15.45
N ALA A 96 5.47 10.66 -16.69
CA ALA A 96 4.35 10.76 -17.64
C ALA A 96 3.77 9.41 -18.09
N SER A 97 4.44 8.28 -17.80
CA SER A 97 3.91 6.94 -18.09
C SER A 97 2.86 6.50 -17.06
N GLY A 98 2.75 7.20 -15.93
CA GLY A 98 1.88 6.82 -14.81
C GLY A 98 2.44 5.68 -13.99
N ARG A 99 3.78 5.55 -13.91
CA ARG A 99 4.42 4.53 -13.07
C ARG A 99 4.07 4.70 -11.59
N ALA A 100 4.08 3.59 -10.85
CA ALA A 100 4.06 3.62 -9.39
C ALA A 100 5.36 4.22 -8.86
N PHE A 101 5.28 4.93 -7.74
CA PHE A 101 6.44 5.46 -7.03
C PHE A 101 6.18 5.48 -5.53
N ARG A 102 7.26 5.42 -4.75
CA ARG A 102 7.27 5.52 -3.30
C ARG A 102 7.46 6.99 -2.91
N ASP A 103 6.51 7.57 -2.20
CA ASP A 103 6.54 8.99 -1.85
C ASP A 103 7.19 9.20 -0.47
N LEU A 104 8.49 9.47 -0.46
CA LEU A 104 9.26 9.64 0.78
C LEU A 104 8.79 10.86 1.60
N ALA A 105 8.26 11.91 0.95
CA ALA A 105 7.83 13.10 1.66
C ALA A 105 6.54 12.89 2.47
N TRP A 106 5.71 11.91 2.08
CA TRP A 106 4.51 11.51 2.81
C TRP A 106 4.73 10.35 3.78
N GLU A 107 5.88 9.70 3.75
CA GLU A 107 6.25 8.65 4.70
C GLU A 107 6.76 9.20 6.04
N ASP A 108 7.37 10.38 6.01
CA ASP A 108 7.90 11.11 7.17
C ASP A 108 6.80 11.91 7.91
#